data_AF-A0A3T0Y817-F1
#
_entry.id   AF-A0A3T0Y817-F1
#
_cell.length_a   1.000
_cell.length_b   1.000
_cell.length_c   1.000
_cell.angle_alpha   90.00
_cell.angle_beta   90.00
_cell.angle_gamma   90.00
#
_symmetry.space_group_name_H-M   'P 1'
#
loop_
_entity.id
_entity.type
_entity.pdbx_description
1 polymer ?
#
loop_
_entity_poly.entity_id
_entity_poly.type
_entity_poly.pdbx_seq_one_letter_code
_entity_poly.pdbx_strand_id
1 'polypeptide(L)'
;MLADPTRFHLLWLLTQGPADVGTLVAATGANRTAVSQHLAKLRLSGLVATRKEARNVVYSIIDGHLIRLILEGMNHADHRVTGEPVHEE
;
A
#
# COMPACT_ATOMS: atom_id res chain seq x y z
N MET A 1 -6.87 -5.17 10.19
CA MET A 1 -5.88 -4.15 9.79
C MET A 1 -5.79 -3.94 8.27
N LEU A 2 -5.87 -5.01 7.45
CA LEU A 2 -5.90 -4.92 5.97
C LEU A 2 -7.30 -4.61 5.37
N ALA A 3 -8.38 -4.70 6.16
CA ALA A 3 -9.76 -4.41 5.71
C ALA A 3 -10.06 -2.91 5.44
N ASP A 4 -9.04 -2.05 5.45
CA ASP A 4 -9.19 -0.62 5.20
C ASP A 4 -8.67 -0.34 3.79
N PRO A 5 -9.55 0.11 2.88
CA PRO A 5 -9.21 0.30 1.47
C PRO A 5 -8.02 1.23 1.28
N THR A 6 -7.89 2.28 2.09
CA THR A 6 -6.80 3.26 2.00
C THR A 6 -5.46 2.62 2.35
N ARG A 7 -5.38 1.82 3.42
CA ARG A 7 -4.14 1.09 3.75
C ARG A 7 -3.76 0.07 2.69
N PHE A 8 -4.74 -0.63 2.13
CA PHE A 8 -4.49 -1.58 1.06
C PHE A 8 -3.98 -0.88 -0.21
N HIS A 9 -4.58 0.25 -0.57
CA HIS A 9 -4.13 1.07 -1.69
C HIS A 9 -2.73 1.64 -1.48
N LEU A 10 -2.39 2.12 -0.27
CA LEU A 10 -1.03 2.57 0.06
C LEU A 10 -0.01 1.43 -0.05
N LEU A 11 -0.36 0.23 0.40
CA LEU A 11 0.48 -0.96 0.25
C LEU A 11 0.67 -1.31 -1.23
N TRP A 12 -0.39 -1.26 -2.04
CA TRP A 12 -0.30 -1.47 -3.49
C TRP A 12 0.59 -0.42 -4.18
N LEU A 13 0.51 0.86 -3.81
CA LEU A 13 1.44 1.87 -4.33
C LEU A 13 2.89 1.54 -4.00
N LEU A 14 3.15 1.03 -2.79
CA LEU A 14 4.49 0.64 -2.36
C LEU A 14 5.00 -0.66 -3.00
N THR A 15 4.15 -1.47 -3.65
CA THR A 15 4.63 -2.60 -4.46
C THR A 15 5.28 -2.14 -5.77
N GLN A 16 4.92 -0.95 -6.25
CA GLN A 16 5.49 -0.34 -7.47
C GLN A 16 6.86 0.31 -7.19
N GLY A 17 7.15 0.60 -5.92
CA GLY A 17 8.45 1.07 -5.49
C GLY A 17 8.40 1.83 -4.16
N PRO A 18 9.55 2.06 -3.51
CA PRO A 18 9.62 2.88 -2.30
C PRO A 18 9.18 4.32 -2.56
N ALA A 19 8.42 4.92 -1.64
CA ALA A 19 7.87 6.26 -1.81
C ALA A 19 7.83 7.04 -0.50
N ASP A 20 7.90 8.38 -0.58
CA ASP A 20 7.68 9.26 0.57
C ASP A 20 6.21 9.64 0.76
N VAL A 21 5.89 10.26 1.90
CA VAL A 21 4.51 10.68 2.22
C VAL A 21 3.95 11.65 1.19
N GLY A 22 4.78 12.53 0.61
CA GLY A 22 4.34 13.49 -0.40
C GLY A 22 3.89 12.80 -1.69
N THR A 23 4.70 11.85 -2.19
CA THR A 23 4.36 11.02 -3.34
C THR A 23 3.06 10.24 -3.10
N LEU A 24 2.91 9.63 -1.92
CA LEU A 24 1.72 8.85 -1.58
C LEU A 24 0.47 9.72 -1.43
N VAL A 25 0.60 10.94 -0.89
CA VAL A 25 -0.50 11.92 -0.85
C VAL A 25 -0.95 12.29 -2.27
N ALA A 26 0.00 12.57 -3.16
CA ALA A 26 -0.32 12.93 -4.54
C ALA A 26 -1.02 11.77 -5.28
N ALA A 27 -0.58 10.54 -5.06
CA ALA A 27 -1.15 9.34 -5.69
C ALA A 27 -2.54 8.97 -5.15
N THR A 28 -2.77 9.16 -3.84
CA THR A 28 -4.06 8.77 -3.20
C THR A 28 -5.11 9.87 -3.21
N GLY A 29 -4.73 11.14 -3.41
CA GLY A 29 -5.61 12.30 -3.25
C GLY A 29 -6.06 12.56 -1.80
N ALA A 30 -5.62 11.73 -0.84
CA ALA A 30 -5.95 11.87 0.57
C ALA A 30 -5.09 12.93 1.25
N ASN A 31 -5.57 13.49 2.35
CA ASN A 31 -4.78 14.48 3.10
C ASN A 31 -3.53 13.85 3.75
N ARG A 32 -2.48 14.67 3.92
CA ARG A 32 -1.18 14.26 4.47
C ARG A 32 -1.26 13.64 5.86
N THR A 33 -2.15 14.14 6.71
CA THR A 33 -2.32 13.64 8.09
C THR A 33 -2.85 12.21 8.07
N ALA A 34 -3.87 11.93 7.25
CA ALA A 34 -4.46 10.61 7.10
C ALA A 34 -3.44 9.61 6.54
N VAL A 35 -2.72 9.97 5.47
CA VAL A 35 -1.66 9.12 4.90
C VAL A 35 -0.58 8.81 5.93
N SER A 36 -0.11 9.82 6.66
CA SER A 36 0.89 9.64 7.73
C SER A 36 0.40 8.70 8.84
N GLN A 37 -0.85 8.83 9.27
CA GLN A 37 -1.44 7.96 10.29
C GLN A 37 -1.57 6.51 9.81
N HIS A 38 -1.97 6.30 8.56
CA HIS A 38 -2.02 4.98 7.95
C HIS A 38 -0.64 4.34 7.86
N LEU A 39 0.37 5.08 7.39
CA LEU A 39 1.76 4.63 7.31
C LEU A 39 2.36 4.33 8.69
N ALA A 40 2.04 5.14 9.70
CA ALA A 40 2.46 4.89 11.08
C ALA A 40 1.89 3.56 11.60
N LYS A 41 0.61 3.29 11.33
CA LYS A 41 -0.03 2.00 11.66
C LYS A 41 0.64 0.85 10.92
N LEU A 42 0.84 0.95 9.60
CA LEU A 42 1.50 -0.08 8.79
C LEU A 42 2.92 -0.39 9.27
N ARG A 43 3.66 0.65 9.69
CA ARG A 43 5.00 0.50 10.27
C ARG A 43 4.95 -0.21 11.62
N LEU A 44 4.00 0.18 12.49
CA LEU A 44 3.82 -0.47 13.79
C LEU A 44 3.48 -1.95 13.66
N SER A 45 2.75 -2.34 12.60
CA SER A 45 2.45 -3.74 12.29
C SER A 45 3.57 -4.50 11.58
N GLY A 46 4.71 -3.86 11.28
CA GLY A 46 5.82 -4.51 10.60
C GLY A 46 5.56 -4.85 9.13
N LEU A 47 4.62 -4.16 8.46
CA LEU A 47 4.31 -4.37 7.04
C LEU A 47 5.19 -3.50 6.13
N VAL A 48 5.61 -2.34 6.65
CA VAL A 48 6.49 -1.40 5.95
C VAL A 48 7.67 -1.00 6.81
N ALA A 49 8.82 -0.84 6.16
CA ALA A 49 10.01 -0.24 6.73
C ALA A 49 10.09 1.24 6.33
N THR A 50 10.92 1.98 7.05
CA THR A 50 11.22 3.38 6.77
C THR A 50 12.72 3.59 6.70
N ARG A 51 13.17 4.38 5.74
CA ARG A 51 14.54 4.92 5.70
C ARG A 51 14.48 6.43 5.51
N LYS A 52 15.45 7.14 6.07
CA LYS A 52 15.59 8.58 5.82
C LYS A 52 16.40 8.78 4.55
N GLU A 53 15.87 9.54 3.61
CA GLU A 53 16.57 9.99 2.40
C GLU A 53 16.55 11.52 2.36
N ALA A 54 17.73 12.12 2.55
CA ALA A 54 17.89 13.57 2.72
C ALA A 54 16.93 14.14 3.77
N ARG A 55 15.86 14.83 3.34
CA ARG A 55 14.86 15.46 4.21
C ARG A 55 13.58 14.65 4.36
N ASN A 56 13.41 13.58 3.57
CA ASN A 56 12.17 12.82 3.50
C ASN A 56 12.31 11.45 4.17
N VAL A 57 11.18 10.93 4.64
CA VAL A 57 11.07 9.54 5.09
C VAL A 57 10.46 8.75 3.95
N VAL A 58 11.21 7.75 3.48
CA VAL A 58 10.80 6.85 2.40
C VAL A 58 10.34 5.53 3.00
N TYR A 59 9.19 5.06 2.55
CA TYR A 59 8.55 3.82 2.98
C TYR A 59 8.76 2.73 1.94
N SER A 60 8.91 1.48 2.38
CA SER A 60 8.98 0.31 1.51
C SER A 60 8.37 -0.91 2.17
N ILE A 61 7.83 -1.85 1.39
CA ILE A 61 7.39 -3.15 1.90
C ILE A 61 8.60 -3.97 2.37
N ILE A 62 8.44 -4.72 3.47
CA ILE A 62 9.52 -5.47 4.13
C ILE A 62 9.78 -6.84 3.47
N ASP A 63 8.76 -7.47 2.89
CA ASP A 63 8.85 -8.86 2.40
C ASP A 63 8.13 -9.03 1.04
N GLY A 64 8.76 -9.80 0.14
CA GLY A 64 8.19 -10.20 -1.14
C GLY A 64 6.95 -11.08 -1.02
N HIS A 65 6.75 -11.85 0.06
CA HIS A 65 5.50 -12.58 0.27
C HIS A 65 4.31 -11.63 0.44
N LEU A 66 4.49 -10.53 1.18
CA LEU A 66 3.46 -9.51 1.36
C LEU A 66 3.10 -8.83 0.02
N ILE A 67 4.09 -8.56 -0.84
CA ILE A 67 3.85 -8.02 -2.19
C ILE A 67 2.91 -8.95 -2.97
N ARG A 68 3.18 -10.26 -2.98
CA ARG A 68 2.32 -11.24 -3.67
C ARG A 68 0.89 -11.23 -3.15
N LEU A 69 0.72 -11.21 -1.82
CA LEU A 69 -0.61 -11.15 -1.20
C LEU A 69 -1.40 -9.88 -1.57
N ILE A 70 -0.72 -8.73 -1.65
CA ILE A 70 -1.36 -7.47 -2.03
C ILE A 70 -1.80 -7.50 -3.50
N LEU A 71 -0.95 -8.01 -4.40
CA LEU A 71 -1.29 -8.13 -5.81
C LEU A 71 -2.48 -9.07 -6.02
N GLU A 72 -2.49 -10.21 -5.33
CA GLU A 72 -3.60 -11.17 -5.40
C GLU A 72 -4.91 -10.57 -4.85
N GLY A 73 -4.83 -9.87 -3.71
CA GLY A 73 -6.00 -9.20 -3.15
C GLY A 73 -6.53 -8.07 -4.04
N MET A 74 -5.68 -7.38 -4.80
CA MET A 74 -6.10 -6.41 -5.80
C MET A 74 -6.83 -7.07 -6.98
N ASN A 75 -6.29 -8.16 -7.54
CA ASN A 75 -6.95 -8.91 -8.61
C ASN A 75 -8.34 -9.38 -8.15
N HIS A 76 -8.46 -9.90 -6.93
CA HIS A 76 -9.75 -10.32 -6.38
C HIS A 76 -10.72 -9.14 -6.15
N ALA A 77 -10.22 -8.00 -5.68
CA ALA A 77 -11.04 -6.81 -5.50
C ALA A 77 -11.52 -6.22 -6.84
N ASP A 78 -10.66 -6.23 -7.86
CA ASP A 78 -11.00 -5.79 -9.20
C ASP A 78 -12.09 -6.67 -9.80
N HIS A 79 -11.97 -8.01 -9.71
CA HIS A 79 -13.03 -8.93 -10.13
C HIS A 79 -14.39 -8.68 -9.45
N ARG A 80 -14.40 -8.22 -8.19
CA ARG A 80 -15.64 -7.88 -7.47
C ARG A 80 -16.21 -6.51 -7.86
N VAL A 81 -15.41 -5.63 -8.46
CA VAL A 81 -15.83 -4.30 -8.93
C VAL A 81 -16.16 -4.31 -10.43
N THR A 82 -15.50 -5.15 -11.23
CA THR A 82 -15.70 -5.29 -12.69
C THR A 82 -16.71 -6.37 -13.07
N GLY A 83 -16.93 -7.39 -12.21
CA GLY A 83 -17.87 -8.48 -12.47
C GLY A 83 -17.36 -9.57 -13.42
N GLU A 84 -16.05 -9.61 -13.70
CA GLU A 84 -15.44 -10.58 -14.62
C GLU A 84 -15.08 -11.88 -13.88
N PRO A 85 -15.37 -13.07 -14.43
CA PRO A 85 -15.20 -14.34 -13.74
C PRO A 85 -13.72 -14.68 -13.52
N VAL A 86 -13.44 -15.37 -12.40
CA VAL A 86 -12.12 -15.90 -12.08
C VAL A 86 -11.69 -16.85 -13.19
N HIS A 87 -10.57 -16.57 -13.86
CA HIS A 87 -9.91 -17.55 -14.71
C HIS A 87 -9.31 -18.63 -13.81
N GLU A 88 -10.06 -19.71 -13.59
CA GLU A 88 -9.55 -20.99 -13.11
C GLU A 88 -8.70 -21.62 -14.22
N GLU A 89 -7.42 -21.88 -13.92
CA GLU A 89 -6.62 -22.91 -14.60
C GLU A 89 -6.32 -24.04 -13.62
#